data_AF-A0A812IPD3-F1
#
_entry.id   AF-A0A812IPD3-F1
#
_cell.length_a   1.000
_cell.length_b   1.000
_cell.length_c   1.000
_cell.angle_alpha   90.00
_cell.angle_beta   90.00
_cell.angle_gamma   90.00
#
_symmetry.space_group_name_H-M   'P 1'
#
loop_
_entity.id
_entity.type
_entity.pdbx_description
1 polymer ?
#
loop_
_entity_poly.entity_id
_entity_poly.type
_entity_poly.pdbx_seq_one_letter_code
_entity_poly.pdbx_strand_id
1 'polypeptide(L)'
;MFLQLMMDPELVATMQNIDVDVMCVVDYPEIMFHAREYLSVPELVDAVLQFRRTTSVSMMDIAQLRKFMVNELESLRQTIRDRA
;
A
#
# COMPACT_ATOMS: atom_id res chain seq x y z
N MET A 1 -7.99 -16.55 -8.88
CA MET A 1 -8.78 -16.84 -7.66
C MET A 1 -9.09 -15.58 -6.87
N PHE A 2 -8.11 -14.82 -6.37
CA PHE A 2 -8.38 -13.56 -5.64
C PHE A 2 -9.06 -12.47 -6.48
N LEU A 3 -8.53 -12.16 -7.67
CA LEU A 3 -9.17 -11.17 -8.56
C LEU A 3 -10.59 -11.57 -8.97
N GLN A 4 -10.89 -12.87 -9.05
CA GLN A 4 -12.25 -13.36 -9.32
C GLN A 4 -13.19 -13.12 -8.14
N LEU A 5 -12.67 -13.18 -6.91
CA LEU A 5 -13.41 -12.81 -5.71
C LEU A 5 -13.70 -11.30 -5.68
N MET A 6 -12.75 -10.47 -6.15
CA MET A 6 -12.92 -9.01 -6.30
C MET A 6 -13.85 -8.60 -7.45
N MET A 7 -14.31 -9.55 -8.27
CA MET A 7 -15.36 -9.31 -9.28
C MET A 7 -16.77 -9.45 -8.70
N ASP A 8 -16.93 -9.91 -7.46
CA ASP A 8 -18.22 -9.97 -6.78
C ASP A 8 -18.63 -8.56 -6.30
N PRO A 9 -19.70 -7.96 -6.87
CA PRO A 9 -20.11 -6.61 -6.52
C PRO A 9 -20.57 -6.47 -5.06
N GLU A 10 -21.11 -7.54 -4.47
CA GLU A 10 -21.59 -7.51 -3.07
C GLU A 10 -20.40 -7.43 -2.11
N LEU A 11 -19.33 -8.17 -2.40
CA LEU A 11 -18.11 -8.13 -1.64
C LEU A 11 -17.41 -6.77 -1.75
N VAL A 12 -17.31 -6.22 -2.97
CA VAL A 12 -16.73 -4.89 -3.21
C VAL A 12 -17.51 -3.82 -2.46
N ALA A 13 -18.85 -3.85 -2.52
CA ALA A 13 -19.69 -2.91 -1.78
C ALA A 13 -19.48 -3.05 -0.25
N THR A 14 -19.37 -4.28 0.24
CA THR A 14 -19.10 -4.55 1.67
C THR A 14 -17.74 -4.00 2.10
N MET A 15 -16.69 -4.19 1.30
CA MET A 15 -15.36 -3.64 1.56
C MET A 15 -15.37 -2.10 1.54
N GLN A 16 -16.08 -1.48 0.59
CA GLN A 16 -16.24 -0.02 0.54
C GLN A 16 -16.99 0.51 1.76
N ASN A 17 -18.01 -0.19 2.24
CA ASN A 17 -18.79 0.21 3.42
C ASN A 17 -17.99 0.20 4.72
N ILE A 18 -16.84 -0.50 4.75
CA ILE A 18 -15.91 -0.51 5.89
C ILE A 18 -14.65 0.34 5.63
N ASP A 19 -14.70 1.24 4.64
CA ASP A 19 -13.63 2.18 4.24
C ASP A 19 -12.35 1.53 3.68
N VAL A 20 -12.43 0.32 3.16
CA VAL A 20 -11.30 -0.32 2.47
C VAL A 20 -11.07 0.33 1.11
N ASP A 21 -9.82 0.68 0.83
CA ASP A 21 -9.40 1.13 -0.50
C ASP A 21 -9.34 -0.04 -1.48
N VAL A 22 -10.49 -0.36 -2.07
CA VAL A 22 -10.64 -1.49 -2.99
C VAL A 22 -9.76 -1.35 -4.24
N MET A 23 -9.54 -0.13 -4.74
CA MET A 23 -8.68 0.10 -5.90
C MET A 23 -7.24 -0.27 -5.57
N CYS A 24 -6.73 0.18 -4.42
CA CYS A 24 -5.38 -0.19 -3.97
C CYS A 24 -5.24 -1.71 -3.77
N VAL A 25 -6.27 -2.36 -3.24
CA VAL A 25 -6.30 -3.83 -3.06
C VAL A 25 -6.25 -4.59 -4.39
N VAL A 26 -6.84 -4.05 -5.46
CA VAL A 26 -6.86 -4.65 -6.81
C VAL A 26 -5.61 -4.31 -7.62
N ASP A 27 -5.11 -3.08 -7.50
CA ASP A 27 -3.97 -2.57 -8.26
C ASP A 27 -2.63 -3.02 -7.67
N TYR A 28 -2.59 -3.30 -6.37
CA TYR A 28 -1.39 -3.73 -5.66
C TYR A 28 -1.60 -5.00 -4.82
N PRO A 29 -2.11 -6.10 -5.39
CA PRO A 29 -2.31 -7.35 -4.67
C PRO A 29 -0.99 -7.88 -4.09
N GLU A 30 0.15 -7.62 -4.73
CA GLU A 30 1.47 -8.00 -4.25
C GLU A 30 1.81 -7.40 -2.88
N ILE A 31 1.30 -6.22 -2.55
CA ILE A 31 1.49 -5.57 -1.24
C ILE A 31 0.71 -6.34 -0.18
N MET A 32 -0.51 -6.77 -0.50
CA MET A 32 -1.39 -7.50 0.42
C MET A 32 -0.96 -8.96 0.62
N PHE A 33 -0.50 -9.63 -0.43
CA PHE A 33 -0.07 -11.03 -0.39
C PHE A 33 1.36 -11.21 0.14
N HIS A 34 2.15 -10.13 0.29
CA HIS A 34 3.55 -10.18 0.72
C HIS A 34 4.35 -11.27 -0.04
N ALA A 35 4.14 -11.39 -1.36
CA ALA A 35 4.72 -12.41 -2.25
C ALA A 35 4.32 -13.89 -1.99
N ARG A 36 3.22 -14.18 -1.28
CA ARG A 36 2.64 -15.53 -1.15
C ARG A 36 1.64 -15.84 -2.26
N GLU A 37 1.56 -17.10 -2.69
CA GLU A 37 0.57 -17.54 -3.70
C GLU A 37 -0.84 -17.72 -3.13
N TYR A 38 -0.95 -18.04 -1.83
CA TYR A 38 -2.22 -18.31 -1.16
C TYR A 38 -2.26 -17.68 0.22
N LEU A 39 -3.42 -17.17 0.60
CA LEU A 39 -3.77 -16.77 1.96
C LEU A 39 -4.98 -17.60 2.39
N SER A 40 -5.03 -18.01 3.65
CA SER A 40 -6.27 -18.49 4.22
C SER A 40 -7.29 -17.35 4.29
N VAL A 41 -8.58 -17.69 4.37
CA VAL A 41 -9.65 -16.69 4.40
C VAL A 41 -9.49 -15.67 5.55
N PRO A 42 -9.13 -16.07 6.80
CA PRO A 42 -8.88 -15.10 7.86
C PRO A 42 -7.72 -14.15 7.56
N GLU A 43 -6.61 -14.67 7.03
CA GLU A 43 -5.44 -13.86 6.65
C GLU A 43 -5.77 -12.86 5.54
N LEU A 44 -6.63 -13.26 4.59
CA LEU A 44 -7.09 -12.38 3.53
C LEU A 44 -7.92 -11.21 4.09
N VAL A 45 -8.83 -11.49 5.03
CA VAL A 45 -9.65 -10.44 5.66
C VAL A 45 -8.76 -9.47 6.44
N ASP A 46 -7.82 -9.97 7.23
CA ASP A 46 -6.87 -9.13 7.98
C ASP A 46 -6.03 -8.26 7.04
N ALA A 47 -5.55 -8.81 5.92
CA ALA A 47 -4.75 -8.08 4.95
C ALA A 47 -5.56 -6.99 4.23
N VAL A 48 -6.80 -7.27 3.84
CA VAL A 48 -7.71 -6.28 3.24
C VAL A 48 -8.02 -5.13 4.21
N LEU A 49 -8.21 -5.44 5.49
CA LEU A 49 -8.45 -4.42 6.52
C LEU A 49 -7.26 -3.47 6.76
N GLN A 50 -6.04 -3.83 6.35
CA GLN A 50 -4.90 -2.90 6.39
C GLN A 50 -5.01 -1.78 5.36
N PHE A 51 -5.78 -2.00 4.29
CA PHE A 51 -6.13 -0.98 3.29
C PHE A 51 -7.35 -0.17 3.70
N ARG A 52 -7.90 -0.43 4.90
CA ARG A 52 -8.89 0.45 5.50
C ARG A 52 -8.26 1.82 5.66
N ARG A 53 -8.91 2.85 5.10
CA ARG A 53 -8.44 4.25 5.12
C ARG A 53 -8.35 4.87 6.52
N THR A 54 -8.51 4.08 7.58
CA THR A 54 -8.33 4.48 8.97
C THR A 54 -7.16 3.75 9.61
N THR A 55 -5.93 4.20 9.30
CA THR A 55 -4.82 4.09 10.23
C THR A 55 -3.96 5.34 10.10
N SER A 56 -3.92 6.10 11.19
CA SER A 56 -3.05 7.26 11.35
C SER A 56 -1.60 6.81 11.23
N VAL A 57 -0.89 7.28 10.20
CA VAL A 57 0.51 6.98 9.91
C VAL A 57 1.41 7.09 11.16
N SER A 58 2.32 6.12 11.36
CA SER A 58 3.20 6.10 12.54
C SER A 58 4.43 7.00 12.39
N MET A 59 4.97 7.48 13.51
CA MET A 59 6.06 8.48 13.53
C MET A 59 7.40 7.92 13.04
N MET A 60 7.60 6.61 13.10
CA MET A 60 8.82 5.94 12.61
C MET A 60 8.77 5.77 11.08
N ASP A 61 7.58 5.57 10.50
CA ASP A 61 7.36 5.50 9.05
C ASP A 61 7.67 6.86 8.39
N ILE A 62 7.33 7.95 9.08
CA ILE A 62 7.66 9.35 8.74
C ILE A 62 9.17 9.65 8.87
N ALA A 63 9.93 8.84 9.61
CA ALA A 63 11.35 9.07 9.84
C ALA A 63 12.23 8.39 8.78
N GLN A 64 11.90 7.19 8.33
CA GLN A 64 12.72 6.53 7.30
C GLN A 64 12.42 7.05 5.89
N LEU A 65 11.19 7.46 5.58
CA LEU A 65 10.89 8.12 4.30
C LEU A 65 11.65 9.45 4.17
N ARG A 66 11.82 10.17 5.28
CA ARG A 66 12.65 11.37 5.40
C ARG A 66 14.13 11.10 5.16
N LYS A 67 14.64 9.92 5.55
CA LYS A 67 16.03 9.52 5.29
C LYS A 67 16.27 9.22 3.81
N PHE A 68 15.27 8.64 3.14
CA PHE A 68 15.32 8.38 1.70
C PHE A 68 15.30 9.67 0.86
N MET A 69 14.47 10.67 1.20
CA MET A 69 14.35 11.90 0.41
C MET A 69 15.52 12.87 0.56
N VAL A 70 16.26 12.77 1.67
CA VAL A 70 17.47 13.58 1.90
C VAL A 70 18.62 13.10 1.03
N ASN A 71 18.81 11.80 0.88
CA ASN A 71 19.88 11.29 0.03
C ASN A 71 19.64 11.62 -1.46
N GLU A 72 18.37 11.61 -1.90
CA GLU A 72 18.01 12.06 -3.25
C GLU A 72 18.25 13.57 -3.47
N LEU A 73 18.04 14.43 -2.45
CA LEU A 73 18.33 15.88 -2.51
C LEU A 73 19.82 16.23 -2.46
N GLU A 74 20.64 15.37 -1.86
CA GLU A 74 22.10 15.51 -1.92
C GLU A 74 22.65 15.16 -3.30
N SER A 75 22.13 14.09 -3.90
CA SER A 75 22.50 13.70 -5.27
C SER A 75 22.17 14.82 -6.27
N LEU A 76 21.00 15.46 -6.15
CA LEU A 76 20.59 16.52 -7.07
C LEU A 76 21.37 17.83 -6.91
N ARG A 77 21.80 18.15 -5.67
CA ARG A 77 22.59 19.35 -5.37
C ARG A 77 24.00 19.25 -5.96
N GLN A 78 24.53 18.04 -6.07
CA GLN A 78 25.77 17.77 -6.78
C GLN A 78 25.64 18.09 -8.27
N THR A 79 24.50 17.75 -8.88
CA THR A 79 24.23 18.00 -10.31
C THR A 79 24.11 19.49 -10.68
N ILE A 80 23.74 20.39 -9.75
CA ILE A 80 23.58 21.84 -10.01
C ILE A 80 24.91 22.59 -9.84
N ARG A 81 25.81 22.07 -8.99
CA ARG A 81 27.15 22.63 -8.81
C ARG A 81 28.06 22.32 -10.01
N ASP A 82 27.84 21.21 -10.70
CA ASP A 82 28.58 20.83 -11.91
C ASP A 82 28.18 21.64 -13.16
N ARG A 83 27.20 22.56 -13.05
CA ARG A 83 26.71 23.40 -14.16
C ARG A 83 26.89 24.92 -13.94
N ALA A 84 27.54 25.36 -12.86
CA ALA A 84 27.87 26.76 -12.55
C ALA A 84 29.38 27.03 -12.77
#